data_AF-A0A433PKT0-F1
#
_entry.id   AF-A0A433PKT0-F1
#
_cell.length_a   1.000
_cell.length_b   1.000
_cell.length_c   1.000
_cell.angle_alpha   90.00
_cell.angle_beta   90.00
_cell.angle_gamma   90.00
#
_symmetry.space_group_name_H-M   'P 1'
#
loop_
_entity.id
_entity.type
_entity.pdbx_description
1 polymer ?
#
loop_
_entity_poly.entity_id
_entity_poly.type
_entity_poly.pdbx_seq_one_letter_code
_entity_poly.pdbx_strand_id
1 'polypeptide(L)'
;MSRLFTSGVRAATRAAQSRGYQALVAVRPYSLLTRPATMNTISSAVKLASTQTRTLKTLDFGGTQEVVYERDDYPSAKLLETFKNDTIAVLGYGPQGHGQALNMRDNGLNVIVGARRGRSYDKAVNEGWIPGKTLFSISEASEKGTIIMNLLSDASQRETWPEVKKYLTKGKTLYFSHGFSIVYKDQTNVVPPADIDVILIAEH
;
A
#
# COMPACT_ATOMS: atom_id res chain seq x y z
N MET A 1 -7.59 67.94 -8.10
CA MET A 1 -7.99 66.51 -8.04
C MET A 1 -6.74 65.67 -7.91
N SER A 2 -6.71 64.77 -6.91
CA SER A 2 -5.82 63.60 -6.68
C SER A 2 -4.30 63.81 -6.59
N ARG A 3 -3.51 63.16 -5.71
CA ARG A 3 -3.66 62.38 -4.48
C ARG A 3 -2.25 62.34 -3.85
N LEU A 4 -2.15 62.48 -2.53
CA LEU A 4 -0.92 62.32 -1.74
C LEU A 4 -0.49 60.84 -1.62
N PHE A 5 0.81 60.56 -1.50
CA PHE A 5 1.49 60.06 -0.28
C PHE A 5 2.78 59.30 -0.60
N THR A 6 3.89 59.79 -0.02
CA THR A 6 5.21 59.15 0.03
C THR A 6 5.57 58.79 1.47
N SER A 7 6.26 57.65 1.60
CA SER A 7 7.19 57.25 2.67
C SER A 7 6.65 56.93 4.08
N GLY A 8 7.19 55.84 4.65
CA GLY A 8 7.00 55.50 6.06
C GLY A 8 7.39 54.06 6.37
N VAL A 9 8.69 53.78 6.42
CA VAL A 9 9.24 52.52 6.96
C VAL A 9 8.92 52.44 8.46
N ARG A 10 8.29 51.36 8.91
CA ARG A 10 8.24 50.98 10.34
C ARG A 10 8.70 49.53 10.49
N ALA A 11 9.88 49.38 11.08
CA ALA A 11 10.33 48.15 11.69
C ALA A 11 9.47 47.85 12.93
N ALA A 12 8.90 46.65 12.99
CA ALA A 12 8.17 46.16 14.15
C ALA A 12 8.93 44.97 14.74
N THR A 13 9.68 45.24 15.81
CA THR A 13 10.12 44.26 16.79
C THR A 13 8.90 43.74 17.56
N ARG A 14 8.69 42.43 17.59
CA ARG A 14 7.85 41.79 18.61
C ARG A 14 8.49 40.52 19.15
N ALA A 15 8.60 40.55 20.47
CA ALA A 15 9.28 39.61 21.34
C ALA A 15 8.67 38.20 21.31
N ALA A 16 9.56 37.22 21.42
CA ALA A 16 9.22 35.84 21.74
C ALA A 16 8.63 35.76 23.15
N GLN A 17 7.41 35.20 23.27
CA GLN A 17 6.84 34.77 24.54
C GLN A 17 6.83 33.25 24.57
N SER A 18 7.68 32.71 25.46
CA SER A 18 7.71 31.32 25.89
C SER A 18 6.44 30.99 26.67
N ARG A 19 5.63 30.05 26.18
CA ARG A 19 4.59 29.40 26.99
C ARG A 19 5.19 28.20 27.70
N GLY A 20 5.57 28.41 28.96
CA GLY A 20 5.85 27.33 29.89
C GLY A 20 4.55 26.61 30.25
N TYR A 21 4.46 25.33 29.95
CA TYR A 21 3.48 24.44 30.56
C TYR A 21 4.00 24.09 31.96
N GLN A 22 3.35 24.60 33.00
CA GLN A 22 3.58 24.12 34.36
C GLN A 22 3.05 22.70 34.50
N ALA A 23 3.93 21.75 34.82
CA ALA A 23 3.56 20.41 35.24
C ALA A 23 3.05 20.49 36.69
N LEU A 24 1.73 20.30 36.88
CA LEU A 24 1.16 20.05 38.20
C LEU A 24 1.52 18.62 38.63
N VAL A 25 2.54 18.51 39.49
CA VAL A 25 2.89 17.27 40.18
C VAL A 25 1.84 17.01 41.26
N ALA A 26 0.86 16.17 40.97
CA ALA A 26 -0.06 15.63 41.97
C ALA A 26 0.52 14.32 42.54
N VAL A 27 1.17 14.41 43.70
CA VAL A 27 1.60 13.26 44.50
C VAL A 27 0.35 12.59 45.08
N ARG A 28 0.04 11.35 44.65
CA ARG A 28 -0.99 10.52 45.28
C ARG A 28 -0.36 9.71 46.42
N PRO A 29 -0.87 9.77 47.67
CA PRO A 29 -0.36 8.93 48.74
C PRO A 29 -0.83 7.48 48.53
N TYR A 30 0.12 6.55 48.63
CA TYR A 30 -0.14 5.12 48.72
C TYR A 30 -0.86 4.82 50.04
N SER A 31 -2.13 4.43 49.98
CA SER A 31 -2.81 3.78 51.11
C SER A 31 -2.80 2.26 50.91
N LEU A 32 -1.93 1.60 51.66
CA LEU A 32 -1.97 0.15 51.90
C LEU A 32 -3.14 -0.15 52.84
N LEU A 33 -4.24 -0.64 52.28
CA LEU A 33 -5.27 -1.35 53.05
C LEU A 33 -5.50 -2.72 52.41
N THR A 34 -4.80 -3.70 53.00
CA THR A 34 -4.98 -5.12 52.78
C THR A 34 -6.39 -5.53 53.24
N ARG A 35 -7.21 -6.00 52.29
CA ARG A 35 -8.44 -6.77 52.58
C ARG A 35 -8.23 -8.17 52.00
N PRO A 36 -8.42 -9.25 52.77
CA PRO A 36 -8.32 -10.59 52.21
C PRO A 36 -9.57 -10.83 51.36
N ALA A 37 -9.43 -10.76 50.05
CA ALA A 37 -10.45 -11.24 49.13
C ALA A 37 -10.32 -12.76 49.06
N THR A 38 -11.38 -13.45 49.45
CA THR A 38 -11.57 -14.89 49.31
C THR A 38 -11.21 -15.33 47.90
N MET A 39 -10.22 -16.22 47.76
CA MET A 39 -9.92 -16.89 46.50
C MET A 39 -11.09 -17.79 46.11
N ASN A 40 -12.03 -17.25 45.34
CA ASN A 40 -12.81 -18.09 44.44
C ASN A 40 -11.89 -18.44 43.27
N THR A 41 -11.46 -19.69 43.23
CA THR A 41 -10.91 -20.35 42.05
C THR A 41 -11.96 -20.31 40.95
N ILE A 42 -11.99 -19.20 40.22
CA ILE A 42 -12.57 -19.18 38.89
C ILE A 42 -11.60 -19.98 38.05
N SER A 43 -11.91 -21.27 37.87
CA SER A 43 -11.33 -22.07 36.81
C SER A 43 -11.64 -21.34 35.51
N SER A 44 -10.71 -20.50 35.08
CA SER A 44 -10.68 -19.91 33.77
C SER A 44 -10.39 -21.05 32.80
N ALA A 45 -11.45 -21.79 32.48
CA ALA A 45 -11.54 -22.52 31.24
C ALA A 45 -11.50 -21.46 30.13
N VAL A 46 -10.29 -21.03 29.79
CA VAL A 46 -10.00 -20.46 28.48
C VAL A 46 -10.42 -21.56 27.52
N LYS A 47 -11.65 -21.45 27.00
CA LYS A 47 -12.06 -22.19 25.82
C LYS A 47 -11.00 -21.84 24.79
N LEU A 48 -10.08 -22.77 24.56
CA LEU A 48 -9.24 -22.77 23.38
C LEU A 48 -10.23 -22.64 22.24
N ALA A 49 -10.36 -21.43 21.69
CA ALA A 49 -11.06 -21.25 20.44
C ALA A 49 -10.32 -22.18 19.48
N SER A 50 -10.96 -23.29 19.12
CA SER A 50 -10.44 -24.16 18.08
C SER A 50 -10.34 -23.27 16.86
N THR A 51 -9.12 -22.81 16.55
CA THR A 51 -8.81 -22.22 15.25
C THR A 51 -9.05 -23.34 14.27
N GLN A 52 -10.30 -23.47 13.81
CA GLN A 52 -10.62 -24.40 12.75
C GLN A 52 -9.85 -23.91 11.55
N THR A 53 -8.82 -24.66 11.16
CA THR A 53 -8.15 -24.48 9.88
C THR A 53 -9.20 -24.74 8.81
N ARG A 54 -9.83 -23.66 8.36
CA ARG A 54 -10.86 -23.68 7.34
C ARG A 54 -10.13 -23.86 6.01
N THR A 55 -10.05 -25.10 5.56
CA THR A 55 -9.55 -25.41 4.22
C THR A 55 -10.49 -24.83 3.17
N LEU A 56 -9.93 -24.40 2.03
CA LEU A 56 -10.55 -24.23 0.71
C LEU A 56 -12.04 -24.57 0.66
N LYS A 57 -12.88 -23.53 0.61
CA LYS A 57 -14.35 -23.69 0.67
C LYS A 57 -14.95 -23.51 -0.70
N THR A 58 -15.81 -24.45 -1.07
CA THR A 58 -16.79 -24.21 -2.14
C THR A 58 -17.98 -23.51 -1.53
N LEU A 59 -18.27 -22.28 -1.97
CA LEU A 59 -19.43 -21.51 -1.55
C LEU A 59 -20.44 -21.45 -2.69
N ASP A 60 -21.72 -21.53 -2.33
CA ASP A 60 -22.82 -21.39 -3.27
C ASP A 60 -23.26 -19.92 -3.35
N PHE A 61 -23.12 -19.34 -4.54
CA PHE A 61 -23.61 -18.01 -4.88
C PHE A 61 -24.81 -18.14 -5.81
N GLY A 62 -26.01 -18.24 -5.23
CA GLY A 62 -27.26 -18.21 -5.99
C GLY A 62 -27.44 -19.39 -6.96
N GLY A 63 -26.94 -20.57 -6.60
CA GLY A 63 -26.94 -21.79 -7.41
C GLY A 63 -25.63 -22.07 -8.14
N THR A 64 -24.65 -21.17 -8.06
CA THR A 64 -23.32 -21.34 -8.66
C THR A 64 -22.29 -21.67 -7.59
N GLN A 65 -21.67 -22.84 -7.70
CA GLN A 65 -20.62 -23.27 -6.79
C GLN A 65 -19.29 -22.64 -7.18
N GLU A 66 -18.73 -21.81 -6.32
CA GLU A 66 -17.44 -21.15 -6.53
C GLU A 66 -16.42 -21.54 -5.48
N VAL A 67 -15.16 -21.61 -5.91
CA VAL A 67 -14.03 -21.92 -5.04
C VAL A 67 -13.54 -20.63 -4.40
N VAL A 68 -13.59 -20.57 -3.08
CA VAL A 68 -13.18 -19.40 -2.30
C VAL A 68 -11.94 -19.74 -1.47
N TYR A 69 -10.92 -18.91 -1.64
CA TYR A 69 -9.68 -18.97 -0.87
C TYR A 69 -9.77 -18.00 0.31
N GLU A 70 -9.51 -18.49 1.51
CA GLU A 70 -9.42 -17.68 2.72
C GLU A 70 -7.95 -17.33 3.00
N ARG A 71 -7.72 -16.34 3.88
CA ARG A 71 -6.37 -15.93 4.29
C ARG A 71 -5.57 -17.11 4.86
N ASP A 72 -6.24 -18.03 5.54
CA ASP A 72 -5.61 -19.19 6.19
C ASP A 72 -5.08 -20.22 5.16
N ASP A 73 -5.58 -20.23 3.92
CA ASP A 73 -5.08 -21.12 2.86
C ASP A 73 -3.68 -20.73 2.34
N TYR A 74 -3.30 -19.46 2.55
CA TYR A 74 -2.02 -18.87 2.16
C TYR A 74 -1.39 -18.09 3.32
N PRO A 75 -0.83 -18.79 4.33
CA PRO A 75 -0.13 -18.13 5.42
C PRO A 75 1.11 -17.38 4.89
N SER A 76 1.53 -16.33 5.62
CA SER A 76 2.62 -15.44 5.20
C SER A 76 3.91 -16.18 4.82
N ALA A 77 4.28 -17.25 5.53
CA ALA A 77 5.47 -18.04 5.20
C ALA A 77 5.40 -18.66 3.80
N LYS A 78 4.23 -19.20 3.42
CA LYS A 78 4.00 -19.78 2.10
C LYS A 78 4.01 -18.71 1.01
N LEU A 79 3.47 -17.52 1.29
CA LEU A 79 3.52 -16.38 0.36
C LEU A 79 4.97 -15.95 0.09
N LEU A 80 5.76 -15.77 1.14
CA LEU A 80 7.17 -15.39 1.02
C LEU A 80 7.99 -16.44 0.25
N GLU A 81 7.72 -17.72 0.48
CA GLU A 81 8.37 -18.79 -0.28
C GLU A 81 7.97 -18.78 -1.75
N THR A 82 6.69 -18.55 -2.05
CA THR A 82 6.14 -18.52 -3.41
C THR A 82 6.77 -17.39 -4.22
N PHE A 83 6.88 -16.20 -3.64
CA PHE A 83 7.35 -14.98 -4.32
C PHE A 83 8.84 -14.67 -4.05
N LYS A 84 9.61 -15.60 -3.49
CA LYS A 84 11.02 -15.35 -3.07
C LYS A 84 11.94 -14.90 -4.21
N ASN A 85 11.65 -15.34 -5.42
CA ASN A 85 12.42 -15.02 -6.63
C ASN A 85 11.80 -13.90 -7.45
N ASP A 86 10.64 -13.40 -7.02
CA ASP A 86 9.90 -12.38 -7.73
C ASP A 86 10.31 -10.97 -7.31
N THR A 87 10.23 -10.06 -8.26
CA THR A 87 10.31 -8.63 -8.01
C THR A 87 8.98 -8.03 -8.44
N ILE A 88 8.24 -7.49 -7.49
CA ILE A 88 6.93 -6.89 -7.74
C ILE A 88 7.14 -5.41 -8.07
N ALA A 89 6.95 -5.05 -9.33
CA ALA A 89 7.04 -3.68 -9.82
C ALA A 89 5.67 -3.01 -9.79
N VAL A 90 5.49 -2.08 -8.84
CA VAL A 90 4.27 -1.28 -8.72
C VAL A 90 4.40 -0.03 -9.55
N LEU A 91 3.70 0.02 -10.70
CA LEU A 91 3.70 1.17 -11.59
C LEU A 91 2.60 2.15 -11.17
N GLY A 92 3.00 3.30 -10.67
CA GLY A 92 2.11 4.32 -10.14
C GLY A 92 2.02 4.28 -8.61
N TYR A 93 1.98 5.46 -8.02
CA TYR A 93 1.88 5.65 -6.56
C TYR A 93 0.70 6.57 -6.22
N GLY A 94 -0.45 6.27 -6.85
CA GLY A 94 -1.77 6.81 -6.50
C GLY A 94 -2.40 6.03 -5.35
N PRO A 95 -3.72 6.14 -5.11
CA PRO A 95 -4.38 5.44 -3.99
C PRO A 95 -4.16 3.91 -3.97
N GLN A 96 -4.37 3.24 -5.11
CA GLN A 96 -4.21 1.78 -5.22
C GLN A 96 -2.73 1.37 -5.10
N GLY A 97 -1.85 1.99 -5.90
CA GLY A 97 -0.42 1.68 -5.85
C GLY A 97 0.24 1.98 -4.51
N HIS A 98 -0.17 3.06 -3.83
CA HIS A 98 0.27 3.38 -2.47
C HIS A 98 -0.13 2.29 -1.48
N GLY A 99 -1.42 1.93 -1.41
CA GLY A 99 -1.91 0.93 -0.47
C GLY A 99 -1.29 -0.45 -0.72
N GLN A 100 -1.30 -0.91 -1.97
CA GLN A 100 -0.78 -2.22 -2.33
C GLN A 100 0.75 -2.32 -2.15
N ALA A 101 1.52 -1.30 -2.56
CA ALA A 101 2.97 -1.32 -2.41
C ALA A 101 3.40 -1.36 -0.93
N LEU A 102 2.78 -0.55 -0.07
CA LEU A 102 3.08 -0.56 1.36
C LEU A 102 2.69 -1.89 2.00
N ASN A 103 1.49 -2.40 1.70
CA ASN A 103 1.04 -3.68 2.23
C ASN A 103 2.00 -4.82 1.87
N MET A 104 2.43 -4.90 0.60
CA MET A 104 3.36 -5.96 0.17
C MET A 104 4.75 -5.80 0.79
N ARG A 105 5.28 -4.56 0.85
CA ARG A 105 6.57 -4.25 1.47
C ARG A 105 6.57 -4.64 2.95
N ASP A 106 5.52 -4.26 3.67
CA ASP A 106 5.40 -4.51 5.10
C ASP A 106 5.16 -6.01 5.41
N ASN A 107 4.68 -6.79 4.43
CA ASN A 107 4.63 -8.25 4.48
C ASN A 107 5.95 -8.94 4.07
N GLY A 108 7.00 -8.18 3.73
CA GLY A 108 8.33 -8.71 3.43
C GLY A 108 8.53 -9.15 1.97
N LEU A 109 7.63 -8.79 1.06
CA LEU A 109 7.80 -9.06 -0.36
C LEU A 109 8.83 -8.10 -0.97
N ASN A 110 9.51 -8.55 -2.02
CA ASN A 110 10.44 -7.72 -2.78
C ASN A 110 9.67 -6.82 -3.74
N VAL A 111 9.44 -5.58 -3.31
CA VAL A 111 8.64 -4.58 -4.03
C VAL A 111 9.51 -3.42 -4.46
N ILE A 112 9.29 -2.95 -5.69
CA ILE A 112 9.85 -1.71 -6.21
C ILE A 112 8.72 -0.84 -6.78
N VAL A 113 8.88 0.48 -6.72
CA VAL A 113 7.89 1.44 -7.23
C VAL A 113 8.43 2.12 -8.48
N GLY A 114 7.60 2.16 -9.53
CA GLY A 114 7.83 2.96 -10.73
C GLY A 114 6.94 4.20 -10.71
N ALA A 115 7.51 5.40 -10.64
CA ALA A 115 6.75 6.64 -10.61
C ALA A 115 7.39 7.76 -11.46
N ARG A 116 6.56 8.58 -12.10
CA ARG A 116 7.00 9.82 -12.76
C ARG A 116 7.30 10.89 -11.70
N ARG A 117 8.30 11.75 -11.96
CA ARG A 117 8.65 12.87 -11.07
C ARG A 117 7.44 13.77 -10.84
N GLY A 118 7.25 14.19 -9.60
CA GLY A 118 6.10 14.99 -9.15
C GLY A 118 5.55 14.45 -7.82
N ARG A 119 4.30 14.84 -7.50
CA ARG A 119 3.70 14.61 -6.17
C ARG A 119 3.74 13.16 -5.70
N SER A 120 3.38 12.21 -6.57
CA SER A 120 3.38 10.78 -6.21
C SER A 120 4.80 10.24 -5.97
N TYR A 121 5.79 10.72 -6.72
CA TYR A 121 7.19 10.36 -6.50
C TYR A 121 7.70 10.94 -5.19
N ASP A 122 7.43 12.21 -4.91
CA ASP A 122 7.86 12.86 -3.66
C ASP A 122 7.21 12.18 -2.44
N LYS A 123 5.94 11.79 -2.57
CA LYS A 123 5.24 11.00 -1.56
C LYS A 123 5.93 9.65 -1.33
N ALA A 124 6.29 8.93 -2.39
CA ALA A 124 6.99 7.65 -2.27
C ALA A 124 8.34 7.83 -1.54
N VAL A 125 9.11 8.87 -1.88
CA VAL A 125 10.37 9.16 -1.18
C VAL A 125 10.14 9.40 0.31
N ASN A 126 9.13 10.19 0.67
CA ASN A 126 8.80 10.49 2.06
C ASN A 126 8.37 9.24 2.87
N GLU A 127 7.86 8.21 2.20
CA GLU A 127 7.41 6.96 2.82
C GLU A 127 8.48 5.85 2.79
N GLY A 128 9.72 6.21 2.43
CA GLY A 128 10.90 5.34 2.54
C GLY A 128 11.27 4.60 1.25
N TRP A 129 10.66 4.93 0.11
CA TRP A 129 11.11 4.41 -1.19
C TRP A 129 12.37 5.16 -1.64
N ILE A 130 13.44 4.43 -1.95
CA ILE A 130 14.76 5.01 -2.16
C ILE A 130 15.05 5.11 -3.67
N PRO A 131 15.26 6.31 -4.23
CA PRO A 131 15.63 6.49 -5.63
C PRO A 131 16.82 5.62 -6.04
N GLY A 132 16.68 4.89 -7.14
CA GLY A 132 17.74 4.01 -7.67
C GLY A 132 17.91 2.68 -6.92
N LYS A 133 17.16 2.43 -5.84
CA LYS A 133 17.15 1.14 -5.12
C LYS A 133 15.77 0.48 -5.12
N THR A 134 14.76 1.21 -4.67
CA THR A 134 13.37 0.73 -4.58
C THR A 134 12.37 1.69 -5.22
N LEU A 135 12.83 2.84 -5.74
CA LEU A 135 12.06 3.80 -6.52
C LEU A 135 12.77 4.09 -7.85
N PHE A 136 12.07 3.89 -8.95
CA PHE A 136 12.59 3.99 -10.31
C PHE A 136 11.63 4.74 -11.24
N SER A 137 12.06 5.00 -12.47
CA SER A 137 11.15 5.35 -13.55
C SER A 137 10.22 4.17 -13.91
N ILE A 138 9.13 4.45 -14.61
CA ILE A 138 8.18 3.42 -15.06
C ILE A 138 8.89 2.36 -15.93
N SER A 139 9.76 2.81 -16.83
CA SER A 139 10.53 1.95 -17.73
C SER A 139 11.47 1.01 -16.96
N GLU A 140 12.28 1.57 -16.04
CA GLU A 140 13.23 0.80 -15.24
C GLU A 140 12.54 -0.17 -14.27
N ALA A 141 11.42 0.24 -13.67
CA ALA A 141 10.64 -0.66 -12.81
C ALA A 141 10.05 -1.82 -13.62
N SER A 142 9.54 -1.54 -14.82
CA SER A 142 9.01 -2.57 -15.73
C SER A 142 10.07 -3.57 -16.18
N GLU A 143 11.30 -3.10 -16.41
CA GLU A 143 12.43 -3.96 -16.74
C GLU A 143 12.77 -4.93 -15.59
N LYS A 144 12.88 -4.39 -14.37
CA LYS A 144 13.30 -5.13 -13.17
C LYS A 144 12.24 -6.07 -12.62
N GLY A 145 10.95 -5.74 -12.77
CA GLY A 145 9.85 -6.52 -12.20
C GLY A 145 9.59 -7.83 -12.93
N THR A 146 9.37 -8.92 -12.20
CA THR A 146 8.82 -10.18 -12.74
C THR A 146 7.29 -10.13 -12.75
N ILE A 147 6.69 -9.47 -11.76
CA ILE A 147 5.28 -9.15 -11.68
C ILE A 147 5.12 -7.64 -11.82
N ILE A 148 4.47 -7.20 -12.88
CA ILE A 148 4.32 -5.79 -13.22
C ILE A 148 2.88 -5.38 -12.93
N MET A 149 2.69 -4.59 -11.89
CA MET A 149 1.38 -4.09 -11.47
C MET A 149 1.13 -2.73 -12.09
N ASN A 150 0.31 -2.70 -13.14
CA ASN A 150 -0.04 -1.47 -13.82
C ASN A 150 -1.19 -0.76 -13.09
N LEU A 151 -0.83 0.06 -12.10
CA LEU A 151 -1.74 0.81 -11.22
C LEU A 151 -1.78 2.29 -11.55
N LEU A 152 -1.41 2.63 -12.79
CA LEU A 152 -1.53 3.97 -13.35
C LEU A 152 -3.01 4.28 -13.66
N SER A 153 -3.36 5.56 -13.79
CA SER A 153 -4.67 5.95 -14.34
C SER A 153 -4.85 5.42 -15.77
N ASP A 154 -6.07 5.13 -16.23
CA ASP A 154 -6.30 4.57 -17.58
C ASP A 154 -5.65 5.41 -18.69
N ALA A 155 -5.70 6.74 -18.57
CA ALA A 155 -5.03 7.66 -19.49
C ALA A 155 -3.50 7.47 -19.48
N SER A 156 -2.91 7.36 -18.29
CA SER A 156 -1.48 7.10 -18.12
C SER A 156 -1.09 5.68 -18.55
N GLN A 157 -1.96 4.68 -18.38
CA GLN A 157 -1.72 3.32 -18.87
C GLN A 157 -1.57 3.34 -20.39
N ARG A 158 -2.51 3.96 -21.11
CA ARG A 158 -2.42 4.14 -22.56
C ARG A 158 -1.14 4.88 -22.98
N GLU A 159 -0.82 5.98 -22.31
CA GLU A 159 0.34 6.82 -22.64
C GLU A 159 1.67 6.06 -22.45
N THR A 160 1.80 5.30 -21.37
CA THR A 160 3.03 4.57 -21.01
C THR A 160 3.13 3.19 -21.63
N TRP A 161 2.04 2.66 -22.18
CA TRP A 161 1.97 1.30 -22.72
C TRP A 161 3.09 0.96 -23.72
N PRO A 162 3.47 1.82 -24.68
CA PRO A 162 4.55 1.51 -25.63
C PRO A 162 5.91 1.30 -24.94
N GLU A 163 6.14 1.94 -23.79
CA GLU A 163 7.36 1.77 -23.00
C GLU A 163 7.27 0.49 -22.15
N VAL A 164 6.17 0.30 -21.42
CA VAL A 164 5.95 -0.85 -20.55
C VAL A 164 5.95 -2.16 -21.34
N LYS A 165 5.28 -2.19 -22.51
CA LYS A 165 5.15 -3.39 -23.34
C LYS A 165 6.49 -3.99 -23.76
N LYS A 166 7.54 -3.19 -23.92
CA LYS A 166 8.88 -3.68 -24.29
C LYS A 166 9.48 -4.62 -23.26
N TYR A 167 9.07 -4.48 -22.00
CA TYR A 167 9.57 -5.27 -20.88
C TYR A 167 8.66 -6.43 -20.51
N LEU A 168 7.50 -6.55 -21.15
CA LEU A 168 6.57 -7.67 -20.96
C LEU A 168 7.03 -8.89 -21.77
N THR A 169 8.03 -9.59 -21.25
CA THR A 169 8.59 -10.80 -21.86
C THR A 169 8.03 -12.07 -21.23
N LYS A 170 8.12 -13.20 -21.95
CA LYS A 170 7.71 -14.52 -21.46
C LYS A 170 8.19 -14.80 -20.03
N GLY A 171 7.29 -15.35 -19.21
CA GLY A 171 7.53 -15.66 -17.80
C GLY A 171 7.31 -14.51 -16.84
N LYS A 172 7.01 -13.30 -17.33
CA LYS A 172 6.51 -12.20 -16.51
C LYS A 172 4.99 -12.24 -16.43
N THR A 173 4.46 -11.62 -15.38
CA THR A 173 3.03 -11.46 -15.15
C THR A 173 2.66 -9.99 -15.17
N LEU A 174 1.60 -9.65 -15.89
CA LEU A 174 0.99 -8.33 -15.89
C LEU A 174 -0.25 -8.33 -15.01
N TYR A 175 -0.30 -7.39 -14.07
CA TYR A 175 -1.35 -7.25 -13.09
C TYR A 175 -2.13 -5.95 -13.32
N PHE A 176 -3.45 -6.00 -13.13
CA PHE A 176 -4.34 -4.84 -13.05
C PHE A 176 -5.23 -4.90 -11.80
N SER A 177 -5.60 -3.73 -11.26
CA SER A 177 -6.65 -3.64 -10.21
C SER A 177 -8.04 -3.32 -10.75
N HIS A 178 -8.17 -3.02 -12.04
CA HIS A 178 -9.44 -2.74 -12.70
C HIS A 178 -9.39 -3.14 -14.17
N GLY A 179 -10.53 -3.57 -14.72
CA GLY A 179 -10.59 -4.19 -16.06
C GLY A 179 -10.65 -3.21 -17.23
N PHE A 180 -10.79 -1.91 -17.00
CA PHE A 180 -11.11 -0.92 -18.05
C PHE A 180 -10.17 -1.00 -19.25
N SER A 181 -8.86 -0.91 -19.03
CA SER A 181 -7.89 -0.91 -20.13
C SER A 181 -7.88 -2.19 -20.95
N ILE A 182 -8.13 -3.35 -20.33
CA ILE A 182 -8.14 -4.65 -21.00
C ILE A 182 -9.47 -4.92 -21.71
N VAL A 183 -10.59 -4.55 -21.09
CA VAL A 183 -11.93 -4.68 -21.69
C VAL A 183 -12.08 -3.78 -22.91
N TYR A 184 -11.62 -2.53 -22.82
CA TYR A 184 -11.68 -1.54 -23.91
C TYR A 184 -10.36 -1.43 -24.67
N LYS A 185 -9.62 -2.53 -24.82
CA LYS A 185 -8.30 -2.56 -25.47
C LYS A 185 -8.27 -1.95 -26.88
N ASP A 186 -9.38 -2.00 -27.61
CA ASP A 186 -9.51 -1.40 -28.94
C ASP A 186 -9.52 0.15 -28.90
N GLN A 187 -9.88 0.74 -27.76
CA GLN A 187 -9.88 2.19 -27.53
C GLN A 187 -8.64 2.65 -26.76
N THR A 188 -8.16 1.83 -25.83
CA THR A 188 -7.01 2.15 -24.97
C THR A 188 -5.68 1.78 -25.63
N ASN A 189 -5.68 0.92 -26.65
CA ASN A 189 -4.48 0.32 -27.26
C ASN A 189 -3.58 -0.44 -26.26
N VAL A 190 -4.13 -0.83 -25.10
CA VAL A 190 -3.44 -1.64 -24.09
C VAL A 190 -3.68 -3.11 -24.43
N VAL A 191 -2.82 -3.66 -25.29
CA VAL A 191 -2.90 -5.06 -25.74
C VAL A 191 -1.67 -5.83 -25.24
N PRO A 192 -1.82 -6.63 -24.16
CA PRO A 192 -0.75 -7.49 -23.63
C PRO A 192 -0.21 -8.47 -24.68
N PRO A 193 1.08 -8.85 -24.62
CA PRO A 193 1.60 -9.98 -25.36
C PRO A 193 0.84 -11.28 -25.04
N ALA A 194 0.74 -12.18 -26.01
CA ALA A 194 -0.01 -13.43 -25.85
C ALA A 194 0.73 -14.50 -25.01
N ASP A 195 2.02 -14.30 -24.76
CA ASP A 195 2.94 -15.23 -24.10
C ASP A 195 3.25 -14.85 -22.65
N ILE A 196 2.47 -13.94 -22.07
CA ILE A 196 2.57 -13.53 -20.65
C ILE A 196 1.28 -13.81 -19.90
N ASP A 197 1.40 -14.00 -18.59
CA ASP A 197 0.24 -14.11 -17.72
C ASP A 197 -0.37 -12.73 -17.49
N VAL A 198 -1.70 -12.64 -17.55
CA VAL A 198 -2.45 -11.42 -17.23
C VAL A 198 -3.42 -11.73 -16.11
N ILE A 199 -3.28 -11.05 -14.98
CA ILE A 199 -4.11 -11.23 -13.79
C ILE A 199 -4.81 -9.93 -13.41
N LEU A 200 -5.98 -10.06 -12.78
CA LEU A 200 -6.73 -8.95 -12.23
C LEU A 200 -7.13 -9.25 -10.79
N ILE A 201 -6.80 -8.34 -9.88
CA ILE A 201 -7.24 -8.41 -8.48
C ILE A 201 -7.87 -7.07 -8.14
N ALA A 202 -9.20 -7.05 -8.08
CA ALA A 202 -9.95 -5.87 -7.68
C ALA A 202 -10.19 -5.90 -6.17
N GLU A 203 -9.73 -4.86 -5.48
CA GLU A 203 -10.06 -4.64 -4.07
C GLU A 203 -11.47 -4.04 -3.95
N HIS A 204 -12.24 -4.56 -3.00
CA HIS A 204 -13.62 -4.16 -2.73
C HIS A 204 -13.75 -3.35 -1.45
#